data_AF-A0A453EGA4-F1
#
_entry.id   AF-A0A453EGA4-F1
#
_cell.length_a   1.000
_cell.length_b   1.000
_cell.length_c   1.000
_cell.angle_alpha   90.00
_cell.angle_beta   90.00
_cell.angle_gamma   90.00
#
_symmetry.space_group_name_H-M   'P 1'
#
loop_
_entity.id
_entity.type
_entity.pdbx_description
1 polymer ?
#
loop_
_entity_poly.entity_id
_entity_poly.type
_entity_poly.pdbx_seq_one_letter_code
_entity_poly.pdbx_strand_id
1 'polypeptide(L)'
;MHRVKCRDRVILLLKKPPASSCPLLRIIKPRAAATARCQPPQATSHKPWPPPRCASGRALPGCSSSELGWTWAVIPSSSPVGLSARRYDSIFSFGDSFSDTGNNPVVFAASSVFDPVTRPPYGSTYFGRPTGRKSDGRLIIDFIAQRLGLPLVPPSLAHNGSFRRGANFAVGSATALDAAFFHGGKFPLNVSLGVQLQWFESLKPSLCRTTKECKAFFGRSLFFVGEFGVNDYDFCFLTKSVQEIMPLVPDVIRTISTAIEVPRQQWMSM
;
A
#
# COMPACT_ATOMS: atom_id res chain seq x y z
N MET A 1 21.71 -5.22 28.84
CA MET A 1 22.32 -4.51 27.70
C MET A 1 22.22 -5.39 26.46
N HIS A 2 21.14 -5.30 25.69
CA HIS A 2 21.00 -5.98 24.39
C HIS A 2 20.47 -4.97 23.37
N ARG A 3 21.37 -4.52 22.50
CA ARG A 3 21.06 -3.62 21.38
C ARG A 3 20.75 -4.48 20.17
N VAL A 4 19.47 -4.58 19.79
CA VAL A 4 19.10 -5.07 18.47
C VAL A 4 19.34 -3.94 17.47
N LYS A 5 20.38 -4.11 16.65
CA LYS A 5 20.78 -3.15 15.62
C LYS A 5 19.96 -3.43 14.36
N CYS A 6 18.82 -2.77 14.19
CA CYS A 6 18.08 -2.79 12.93
C CYS A 6 18.84 -1.95 11.89
N ARG A 7 19.56 -2.63 10.98
CA ARG A 7 20.12 -2.02 9.78
C ARG A 7 19.01 -1.77 8.75
N ASP A 8 18.76 -0.51 8.45
CA ASP A 8 18.30 0.10 7.19
C ASP A 8 17.58 -0.82 6.20
N ARG A 9 16.25 -0.99 6.35
CA ARG A 9 15.32 -1.22 5.23
C ARG A 9 13.96 -0.60 5.58
N VAL A 10 13.45 0.22 4.66
CA VAL A 10 12.16 0.90 4.76
C VAL A 10 11.05 -0.15 4.73
N ILE A 11 10.48 -0.44 5.90
CA ILE A 11 9.11 -0.94 5.98
C ILE A 11 8.25 0.32 5.97
N LEU A 12 7.37 0.48 4.99
CA LEU A 12 6.41 1.58 4.93
C LEU A 12 5.28 1.31 5.93
N LEU A 13 5.63 1.29 7.22
CA LEU A 13 4.67 1.45 8.30
C LEU A 13 4.61 2.95 8.57
N LEU A 14 3.44 3.55 8.39
CA LEU A 14 3.18 4.93 8.79
C LEU A 14 3.45 5.05 10.29
N LYS A 15 4.65 5.54 10.63
CA LYS A 15 5.07 5.78 12.01
C LYS A 15 4.22 6.92 12.56
N LYS A 16 3.39 6.62 13.55
CA LYS A 16 2.66 7.61 14.35
C LYS A 16 3.67 8.64 14.91
N PRO A 17 3.49 9.96 14.70
CA PRO A 17 4.42 10.94 15.23
C PRO A 17 4.38 10.93 16.77
N PRO A 18 5.53 11.09 17.46
CA PRO A 18 5.57 11.21 18.90
C PRO A 18 4.88 12.50 19.35
N ALA A 19 4.03 12.37 20.37
CA ALA A 19 3.36 13.48 21.03
C ALA A 19 4.36 14.23 21.93
N SER A 20 5.13 15.16 21.36
CA SER A 20 5.84 16.18 22.15
C SER A 20 6.61 17.16 21.26
N SER A 21 5.91 18.17 20.71
CA SER A 21 6.44 19.54 20.54
C SER A 21 5.41 20.40 19.79
N CYS A 22 4.59 21.11 20.55
CA CYS A 22 3.77 22.20 20.07
C CYS A 22 4.39 23.48 20.64
N PRO A 23 4.93 24.42 19.84
CA PRO A 23 5.15 25.76 20.32
C PRO A 23 3.92 26.62 19.98
N LEU A 24 3.20 26.97 21.04
CA LEU A 24 2.52 28.25 21.25
C LEU A 24 1.71 28.82 20.08
N LEU A 25 0.39 28.56 20.11
CA LEU A 25 -0.58 29.60 19.79
C LEU A 25 -1.50 29.80 21.00
N ARG A 26 -1.55 31.05 21.45
CA ARG A 26 -2.13 31.53 22.71
C ARG A 26 -3.58 31.07 22.91
N ILE A 27 -3.85 30.66 24.15
CA ILE A 27 -5.19 30.56 24.71
C ILE A 27 -5.78 31.98 24.78
N ILE A 28 -6.81 32.24 23.98
CA ILE A 28 -7.83 33.24 24.30
C ILE A 28 -9.16 32.48 24.29
N LYS A 29 -9.78 32.36 25.46
CA LYS A 29 -11.21 32.05 25.65
C LYS A 29 -11.72 33.01 26.74
N PRO A 30 -13.03 33.29 26.82
CA PRO A 30 -14.07 33.22 25.79
C PRO A 30 -14.90 34.52 25.71
N ARG A 31 -15.64 34.73 24.62
CA ARG A 31 -16.89 35.51 24.67
C ARG A 31 -18.00 34.67 24.06
N ALA A 32 -19.11 34.60 24.77
CA ALA A 32 -20.26 33.74 24.52
C ALA A 32 -21.12 34.21 23.33
N ALA A 33 -22.04 33.31 22.95
CA ALA A 33 -23.21 33.46 22.08
C ALA A 33 -22.98 33.28 20.57
N ALA A 34 -23.41 32.14 20.03
CA ALA A 34 -24.72 31.99 19.40
C ALA A 34 -24.84 30.57 18.82
N THR A 35 -25.91 29.88 19.19
CA THR A 35 -26.33 28.59 18.65
C THR A 35 -26.84 28.77 17.22
N ALA A 36 -26.11 28.27 16.22
CA ALA A 36 -26.60 28.10 14.87
C ALA A 36 -26.54 26.60 14.50
N ARG A 37 -27.72 25.99 14.34
CA ARG A 37 -27.87 24.63 13.77
C ARG A 37 -27.60 24.70 12.28
N CYS A 38 -26.70 23.87 11.76
CA CYS A 38 -26.56 23.67 10.32
C CYS A 38 -27.46 22.51 9.88
N GLN A 39 -28.47 22.82 9.05
CA GLN A 39 -29.19 21.83 8.26
C GLN A 39 -28.41 21.51 6.97
N PRO A 40 -28.48 20.28 6.44
CA PRO A 40 -27.86 19.93 5.17
C PRO A 40 -28.68 20.50 3.99
N PRO A 41 -28.05 21.05 2.94
CA PRO A 41 -28.76 21.48 1.74
C PRO A 41 -29.14 20.26 0.86
N GLN A 42 -30.37 20.26 0.35
CA GLN A 42 -30.79 19.36 -0.72
C GLN A 42 -30.43 19.92 -2.12
N ALA A 43 -29.96 18.99 -2.97
CA ALA A 43 -29.98 18.88 -4.43
C ALA A 43 -29.65 20.10 -5.34
N THR A 44 -28.68 19.95 -6.26
CA THR A 44 -28.87 19.93 -7.75
C THR A 44 -27.55 20.10 -8.54
N SER A 45 -27.48 19.37 -9.67
CA SER A 45 -26.74 19.58 -10.94
C SER A 45 -25.28 20.09 -11.00
N HIS A 46 -24.46 19.25 -11.64
CA HIS A 46 -23.19 19.46 -12.35
C HIS A 46 -22.76 20.91 -12.72
N LYS A 47 -21.63 21.37 -12.14
CA LYS A 47 -20.57 22.15 -12.83
C LYS A 47 -19.19 21.89 -12.18
N PRO A 48 -18.09 21.79 -12.95
CA PRO A 48 -16.74 21.65 -12.38
C PRO A 48 -16.22 22.96 -11.80
N TRP A 49 -15.43 22.84 -10.73
CA TRP A 49 -14.75 23.93 -10.03
C TRP A 49 -13.58 24.49 -10.86
N PRO A 50 -13.40 25.82 -10.99
CA PRO A 50 -12.25 26.38 -11.69
C PRO A 50 -10.97 26.33 -10.82
N PRO A 51 -9.77 26.17 -11.39
CA PRO A 51 -8.53 26.17 -10.64
C PRO A 51 -8.22 27.58 -10.08
N PRO A 52 -7.53 27.69 -8.93
CA PRO A 52 -7.18 28.98 -8.34
C PRO A 52 -6.13 29.70 -9.21
N ARG A 53 -6.40 30.97 -9.52
CA ARG A 53 -5.42 31.89 -10.13
C ARG A 53 -4.58 32.53 -9.04
N CYS A 54 -3.26 32.47 -9.17
CA CYS A 54 -2.34 33.32 -8.40
C CYS A 54 -2.47 34.76 -8.91
N ALA A 55 -2.83 35.69 -8.02
CA ALA A 55 -2.85 37.11 -8.31
C ALA A 55 -1.41 37.66 -8.27
N SER A 56 -0.99 38.32 -9.35
CA SER A 56 0.20 39.16 -9.39
C SER A 56 -0.09 40.50 -8.69
N GLY A 57 0.75 40.88 -7.73
CA GLY A 57 0.56 42.09 -6.92
C GLY A 57 1.87 42.73 -6.45
N ARG A 58 2.34 43.70 -7.26
CA ARG A 58 3.19 44.89 -7.05
C ARG A 58 4.18 44.97 -5.87
N ALA A 59 5.42 45.32 -6.23
CA ALA A 59 6.48 45.82 -5.37
C ALA A 59 6.16 47.20 -4.77
N LEU A 60 6.62 47.43 -3.54
CA LEU A 60 6.68 48.74 -2.88
C LEU A 60 8.12 49.32 -3.03
N PRO A 61 8.29 50.64 -3.26
CA PRO A 61 9.61 51.24 -3.40
C PRO A 61 10.15 51.79 -2.06
N GLY A 62 11.46 51.64 -1.87
CA GLY A 62 12.26 52.50 -0.99
C GLY A 62 12.84 51.86 0.26
N CYS A 63 14.09 51.38 0.19
CA CYS A 63 15.15 51.81 1.12
C CYS A 63 16.55 51.34 0.66
N SER A 64 17.34 52.34 0.27
CA SER A 64 18.80 52.52 0.36
C SER A 64 19.73 51.30 0.44
N SER A 65 20.60 51.24 -0.57
CA SER A 65 21.86 50.51 -0.61
C SER A 65 22.85 50.96 0.48
N SER A 66 23.42 49.99 1.19
CA SER A 66 24.79 50.10 1.72
C SER A 66 25.48 48.77 1.44
N GLU A 67 26.44 48.81 0.52
CA GLU A 67 27.27 47.67 0.14
C GLU A 67 28.12 47.21 1.32
N LEU A 68 27.96 45.94 1.71
CA LEU A 68 28.99 45.17 2.39
C LEU A 68 29.19 43.91 1.57
N GLY A 69 30.32 43.86 0.87
CA GLY A 69 30.69 42.78 -0.01
C GLY A 69 30.81 41.46 0.75
N TRP A 70 29.92 40.52 0.43
CA TRP A 70 30.11 39.11 0.74
C TRP A 70 30.51 38.43 -0.56
N THR A 71 31.80 38.13 -0.70
CA THR A 71 32.29 37.26 -1.75
C THR A 71 31.62 35.89 -1.58
N TRP A 72 30.80 35.50 -2.56
CA TRP A 72 30.29 34.14 -2.64
C TRP A 72 31.45 33.23 -3.01
N ALA A 73 32.10 32.64 -2.02
CA ALA A 73 32.90 31.45 -2.27
C ALA A 73 31.96 30.38 -2.79
N VAL A 74 32.10 30.03 -4.08
CA VAL A 74 31.44 28.86 -4.66
C VAL A 74 32.04 27.64 -3.96
N ILE A 75 31.35 27.16 -2.93
CA ILE A 75 31.63 25.85 -2.35
C ILE A 75 31.35 24.84 -3.47
N PRO A 76 32.34 24.01 -3.89
CA PRO A 76 32.06 22.95 -4.83
C PRO A 76 30.97 22.09 -4.19
N SER A 77 29.82 21.98 -4.87
CA SER A 77 28.80 21.00 -4.54
C SER A 77 29.52 19.67 -4.42
N SER A 78 29.69 19.17 -3.19
CA SER A 78 30.04 17.78 -2.98
C SER A 78 28.99 17.00 -3.77
N SER A 79 29.45 16.26 -4.78
CA SER A 79 28.60 15.34 -5.51
C SER A 79 27.76 14.58 -4.47
N PRO A 80 26.43 14.45 -4.64
CA PRO A 80 25.70 13.58 -3.74
C PRO A 80 26.41 12.25 -3.83
N VAL A 81 27.03 11.83 -2.73
CA VAL A 81 27.56 10.49 -2.57
C VAL A 81 26.38 9.63 -2.96
N GLY A 82 26.49 8.99 -4.12
CA GLY A 82 25.48 8.10 -4.62
C GLY A 82 25.38 6.99 -3.60
N LEU A 83 24.49 7.16 -2.62
CA LEU A 83 23.79 6.03 -2.05
C LEU A 83 23.25 5.33 -3.28
N SER A 84 23.93 4.27 -3.69
CA SER A 84 23.41 3.32 -4.65
C SER A 84 22.10 2.86 -4.02
N ALA A 85 21.02 3.56 -4.39
CA ALA A 85 19.68 3.26 -3.94
C ALA A 85 19.52 1.82 -4.37
N ARG A 86 19.41 0.90 -3.40
CA ARG A 86 19.30 -0.53 -3.67
C ARG A 86 18.21 -0.71 -4.72
N ARG A 87 18.64 -0.99 -5.95
CA ARG A 87 17.73 -1.13 -7.08
C ARG A 87 17.05 -2.48 -6.90
N TYR A 88 15.74 -2.44 -6.70
CA TYR A 88 14.93 -3.64 -6.75
C TYR A 88 14.78 -4.06 -8.21
N ASP A 89 14.90 -5.35 -8.48
CA ASP A 89 14.74 -5.91 -9.84
C ASP A 89 13.37 -6.57 -10.04
N SER A 90 12.66 -6.82 -8.94
CA SER A 90 11.35 -7.49 -8.94
C SER A 90 10.51 -7.08 -7.73
N ILE A 91 9.19 -7.22 -7.86
CA ILE A 91 8.24 -7.05 -6.77
C ILE A 91 7.37 -8.30 -6.62
N PHE A 92 7.36 -8.89 -5.43
CA PHE A 92 6.41 -9.94 -5.06
C PHE A 92 5.37 -9.34 -4.12
N SER A 93 4.10 -9.35 -4.54
CA SER A 93 3.01 -8.68 -3.85
C SER A 93 2.02 -9.68 -3.28
N PHE A 94 1.61 -9.48 -2.04
CA PHE A 94 0.56 -10.20 -1.33
C PHE A 94 -0.42 -9.17 -0.79
N GLY A 95 -1.68 -9.53 -0.59
CA GLY A 95 -2.66 -8.59 -0.08
C GLY A 95 -4.08 -8.95 -0.48
N ASP A 96 -4.93 -7.95 -0.36
CA ASP A 96 -6.33 -8.06 -0.70
C ASP A 96 -6.67 -7.26 -1.98
N SER A 97 -7.93 -6.83 -2.09
CA SER A 97 -8.47 -5.95 -3.12
C SER A 97 -7.64 -4.69 -3.41
N PHE A 98 -6.94 -4.11 -2.42
CA PHE A 98 -6.15 -2.89 -2.59
C PHE A 98 -4.86 -3.10 -3.40
N SER A 99 -4.44 -4.36 -3.54
CA SER A 99 -3.23 -4.71 -4.28
C SER A 99 -3.47 -5.73 -5.39
N ASP A 100 -4.66 -6.32 -5.51
CA ASP A 100 -5.00 -7.28 -6.56
C ASP A 100 -4.99 -6.67 -7.97
N THR A 101 -4.09 -7.18 -8.81
CA THR A 101 -3.86 -6.70 -10.19
C THR A 101 -4.59 -7.51 -11.26
N GLY A 102 -5.43 -8.47 -10.88
CA GLY A 102 -6.28 -9.26 -11.78
C GLY A 102 -6.43 -10.74 -11.43
N ASN A 103 -6.11 -11.17 -10.22
CA ASN A 103 -6.37 -12.54 -9.76
C ASN A 103 -7.85 -12.75 -9.40
N ASN A 104 -8.53 -11.73 -8.85
CA ASN A 104 -9.92 -11.83 -8.40
C ASN A 104 -10.87 -12.48 -9.42
N PRO A 105 -10.87 -12.05 -10.71
CA PRO A 105 -11.79 -12.63 -11.69
C PRO A 105 -11.57 -14.14 -11.92
N VAL A 106 -10.34 -14.62 -11.78
CA VAL A 106 -10.01 -16.06 -11.93
C VAL A 106 -10.58 -16.84 -10.76
N VAL A 107 -10.35 -16.37 -9.54
CA VAL A 107 -10.84 -17.01 -8.31
C VAL A 107 -12.36 -16.99 -8.26
N PHE A 108 -12.98 -15.85 -8.54
CA PHE A 108 -14.44 -15.68 -8.49
C PHE A 108 -15.14 -16.53 -9.56
N ALA A 109 -14.59 -16.60 -10.78
CA ALA A 109 -15.12 -17.46 -11.82
C ALA A 109 -15.07 -18.95 -11.42
N ALA A 110 -13.98 -19.40 -10.79
CA ALA A 110 -13.86 -20.78 -10.31
C ALA A 110 -14.92 -21.13 -9.24
N SER A 111 -15.37 -20.14 -8.48
CA SER A 111 -16.44 -20.29 -7.47
C SER A 111 -17.84 -19.91 -7.98
N SER A 112 -18.01 -19.71 -9.29
CA SER A 112 -19.28 -19.27 -9.91
C SER A 112 -19.85 -17.98 -9.30
N VAL A 113 -18.97 -17.10 -8.81
CA VAL A 113 -19.32 -15.78 -8.27
C VAL A 113 -19.08 -14.72 -9.34
N PHE A 114 -20.07 -13.85 -9.55
CA PHE A 114 -19.88 -12.69 -10.43
C PHE A 114 -18.94 -11.67 -9.79
N ASP A 115 -17.91 -11.24 -10.54
CA ASP A 115 -16.99 -10.21 -10.08
C ASP A 115 -17.21 -8.87 -10.82
N PRO A 116 -17.67 -7.82 -10.12
CA PRO A 116 -17.99 -6.53 -10.76
C PRO A 116 -16.77 -5.84 -11.39
N VAL A 117 -15.54 -6.19 -11.00
CA VAL A 117 -14.30 -5.62 -11.57
C VAL A 117 -14.07 -5.96 -13.04
N THR A 118 -14.90 -6.84 -13.61
CA THR A 118 -14.87 -7.24 -15.01
C THR A 118 -15.65 -6.30 -15.92
N ARG A 119 -16.26 -5.22 -15.38
CA ARG A 119 -17.07 -4.24 -16.12
C ARG A 119 -16.64 -2.80 -15.81
N PRO A 120 -17.05 -1.79 -16.60
CA PRO A 120 -16.90 -0.39 -16.21
C PRO A 120 -17.56 -0.09 -14.85
N PRO A 121 -17.01 0.85 -14.03
CA PRO A 121 -15.97 1.82 -14.38
C PRO A 121 -14.52 1.32 -14.21
N TYR A 122 -14.31 0.05 -13.85
CA TYR A 122 -13.00 -0.49 -13.54
C TYR A 122 -12.03 -0.42 -14.74
N GLY A 123 -10.81 0.08 -14.47
CA GLY A 123 -9.76 0.30 -15.47
C GLY A 123 -9.99 1.41 -16.50
N SER A 124 -11.09 2.16 -16.45
CA SER A 124 -11.44 3.22 -17.41
C SER A 124 -10.43 4.39 -17.49
N THR A 125 -9.77 4.79 -16.40
CA THR A 125 -8.93 6.00 -16.36
C THR A 125 -7.49 5.79 -16.84
N TYR A 126 -6.96 4.56 -16.73
CA TYR A 126 -5.56 4.26 -17.07
C TYR A 126 -5.41 3.14 -18.09
N PHE A 127 -6.21 2.07 -17.97
CA PHE A 127 -6.08 0.89 -18.83
C PHE A 127 -7.02 0.91 -20.04
N GLY A 128 -8.04 1.79 -20.00
CA GLY A 128 -9.10 1.89 -21.02
C GLY A 128 -10.03 0.68 -21.07
N ARG A 129 -9.87 -0.29 -20.15
CA ARG A 129 -10.66 -1.51 -20.05
C ARG A 129 -10.57 -2.12 -18.64
N PRO A 130 -11.54 -2.94 -18.22
CA PRO A 130 -11.44 -3.72 -16.99
C PRO A 130 -10.22 -4.65 -17.01
N THR A 131 -9.44 -4.65 -15.92
CA THR A 131 -8.27 -5.53 -15.77
C THR A 131 -8.36 -6.45 -14.55
N GLY A 132 -9.51 -6.48 -13.85
CA GLY A 132 -9.63 -7.18 -12.58
C GLY A 132 -9.21 -6.40 -11.34
N ARG A 133 -8.76 -5.15 -11.47
CA ARG A 133 -8.40 -4.27 -10.34
C ARG A 133 -9.65 -3.67 -9.71
N LYS A 134 -9.70 -3.56 -8.38
CA LYS A 134 -10.74 -2.82 -7.64
C LYS A 134 -10.51 -1.29 -7.69
N SER A 135 -10.18 -0.77 -8.87
CA SER A 135 -9.94 0.65 -9.14
C SER A 135 -10.35 0.97 -10.58
N ASP A 136 -10.71 2.23 -10.85
CA ASP A 136 -10.90 2.71 -12.22
C ASP A 136 -9.58 2.82 -13.00
N GLY A 137 -8.43 2.58 -12.35
CA GLY A 137 -7.12 2.63 -12.96
C GLY A 137 -6.08 1.87 -12.14
N ARG A 138 -4.98 2.55 -11.82
CA ARG A 138 -3.83 1.98 -11.11
C ARG A 138 -4.12 1.76 -9.61
N LEU A 139 -3.42 0.79 -9.04
CA LEU A 139 -3.35 0.55 -7.59
C LEU A 139 -2.05 1.11 -7.00
N ILE A 140 -1.95 1.16 -5.67
CA ILE A 140 -0.75 1.63 -4.97
C ILE A 140 0.52 0.89 -5.42
N ILE A 141 0.42 -0.41 -5.66
CA ILE A 141 1.53 -1.25 -6.13
C ILE A 141 2.02 -0.86 -7.53
N ASP A 142 1.12 -0.38 -8.40
CA ASP A 142 1.48 0.10 -9.73
C ASP A 142 2.31 1.39 -9.64
N PHE A 143 1.96 2.30 -8.73
CA PHE A 143 2.73 3.52 -8.47
C PHE A 143 4.11 3.20 -7.87
N ILE A 144 4.18 2.24 -6.94
CA ILE A 144 5.46 1.78 -6.37
C ILE A 144 6.36 1.21 -7.48
N ALA A 145 5.83 0.31 -8.32
CA ALA A 145 6.57 -0.27 -9.42
C ALA A 145 7.13 0.79 -10.38
N GLN A 146 6.30 1.75 -10.78
CA GLN A 146 6.72 2.85 -11.64
C GLN A 146 7.82 3.71 -11.03
N ARG A 147 7.72 4.03 -9.73
CA ARG A 147 8.74 4.80 -9.02
C ARG A 147 10.07 4.05 -8.87
N LEU A 148 10.04 2.72 -8.89
CA LEU A 148 11.23 1.88 -8.90
C LEU A 148 11.77 1.59 -10.32
N GLY A 149 11.10 2.07 -11.37
CA GLY A 149 11.46 1.77 -12.76
C GLY A 149 11.18 0.32 -13.17
N LEU A 150 10.25 -0.34 -12.47
CA LEU A 150 9.84 -1.72 -12.71
C LEU A 150 8.53 -1.76 -13.52
N PRO A 151 8.27 -2.85 -14.25
CA PRO A 151 6.96 -3.06 -14.89
C PRO A 151 5.84 -3.14 -13.85
N LEU A 152 4.60 -2.95 -14.30
CA LEU A 152 3.44 -3.32 -13.51
C LEU A 152 3.50 -4.80 -13.13
N VAL A 153 3.17 -5.11 -11.87
CA VAL A 153 3.32 -6.46 -11.32
C VAL A 153 2.18 -7.34 -11.85
N PRO A 154 2.47 -8.45 -12.56
CA PRO A 154 1.43 -9.28 -13.15
C PRO A 154 0.71 -10.15 -12.10
N PRO A 155 -0.61 -10.39 -12.25
CA PRO A 155 -1.36 -11.32 -11.41
C PRO A 155 -0.87 -12.77 -11.60
N SER A 156 -0.63 -13.51 -10.52
CA SER A 156 -0.08 -14.88 -10.55
C SER A 156 -1.01 -15.91 -11.16
N LEU A 157 -2.33 -15.70 -11.12
CA LEU A 157 -3.35 -16.66 -11.58
C LEU A 157 -3.88 -16.35 -12.99
N ALA A 158 -3.70 -15.11 -13.48
CA ALA A 158 -4.24 -14.67 -14.77
C ALA A 158 -3.16 -14.37 -15.82
N HIS A 159 -1.87 -14.54 -15.47
CA HIS A 159 -0.76 -14.22 -16.36
C HIS A 159 -0.01 -15.48 -16.82
N ASN A 160 0.11 -15.66 -18.13
CA ASN A 160 0.81 -16.81 -18.75
C ASN A 160 2.28 -16.50 -19.12
N GLY A 161 2.88 -15.46 -18.55
CA GLY A 161 4.25 -15.03 -18.86
C GLY A 161 5.24 -15.25 -17.73
N SER A 162 6.42 -14.63 -17.87
CA SER A 162 7.51 -14.79 -16.90
C SER A 162 7.30 -13.93 -15.65
N PHE A 163 7.47 -14.55 -14.49
CA PHE A 163 7.44 -13.88 -13.19
C PHE A 163 8.83 -13.44 -12.68
N ARG A 164 9.86 -13.44 -13.54
CA ARG A 164 11.23 -13.04 -13.16
C ARG A 164 11.35 -11.58 -12.68
N ARG A 165 10.42 -10.71 -13.08
CA ARG A 165 10.36 -9.31 -12.61
C ARG A 165 9.30 -9.08 -11.54
N GLY A 166 8.74 -10.15 -10.97
CA GLY A 166 7.73 -10.08 -9.93
C GLY A 166 6.44 -10.81 -10.28
N ALA A 167 5.66 -11.06 -9.25
CA ALA A 167 4.34 -11.68 -9.31
C ALA A 167 3.46 -11.09 -8.21
N ASN A 168 2.17 -10.99 -8.49
CA ASN A 168 1.19 -10.53 -7.53
C ASN A 168 0.24 -11.66 -7.18
N PHE A 169 0.20 -12.04 -5.90
CA PHE A 169 -0.64 -13.10 -5.33
C PHE A 169 -1.86 -12.55 -4.61
N ALA A 170 -1.99 -11.23 -4.52
CA ALA A 170 -3.13 -10.59 -3.86
C ALA A 170 -4.44 -10.97 -4.54
N VAL A 171 -5.47 -11.22 -3.74
CA VAL A 171 -6.83 -11.52 -4.21
C VAL A 171 -7.82 -10.68 -3.43
N GLY A 172 -8.82 -10.11 -4.10
CA GLY A 172 -9.94 -9.48 -3.41
C GLY A 172 -10.56 -10.38 -2.33
N SER A 173 -11.00 -9.76 -1.23
CA SER A 173 -11.58 -10.46 -0.07
C SER A 173 -10.60 -11.33 0.73
N ALA A 174 -9.29 -11.28 0.45
CA ALA A 174 -8.32 -12.03 1.23
C ALA A 174 -8.25 -11.57 2.70
N THR A 175 -8.23 -12.56 3.58
CA THR A 175 -8.11 -12.40 5.04
C THR A 175 -6.67 -12.68 5.49
N ALA A 176 -6.27 -12.11 6.63
CA ALA A 176 -5.05 -12.53 7.30
C ALA A 176 -5.19 -13.98 7.78
N LEU A 177 -6.30 -14.27 8.47
CA LEU A 177 -6.61 -15.58 9.02
C LEU A 177 -7.14 -16.53 7.95
N ASP A 178 -6.93 -17.84 8.14
CA ASP A 178 -7.40 -18.84 7.19
C ASP A 178 -8.93 -18.96 7.19
N ALA A 179 -9.48 -19.39 6.05
CA ALA A 179 -10.94 -19.55 5.88
C ALA A 179 -11.56 -20.46 6.95
N ALA A 180 -10.82 -21.47 7.42
CA ALA A 180 -11.23 -22.36 8.51
C ALA A 180 -11.47 -21.62 9.84
N PHE A 181 -10.89 -20.44 10.06
CA PHE A 181 -11.20 -19.64 11.25
C PHE A 181 -12.68 -19.21 11.28
N PHE A 182 -13.27 -18.95 10.11
CA PHE A 182 -14.61 -18.37 9.96
C PHE A 182 -15.72 -19.44 9.86
N HIS A 183 -15.50 -20.66 10.40
CA HIS A 183 -16.49 -21.75 10.39
C HIS A 183 -17.91 -21.27 10.71
N GLY A 184 -18.88 -21.67 9.88
CA GLY A 184 -20.30 -21.32 10.05
C GLY A 184 -20.79 -20.11 9.24
N GLY A 185 -19.91 -19.41 8.53
CA GLY A 185 -20.26 -18.35 7.57
C GLY A 185 -20.07 -18.80 6.13
N LYS A 186 -20.90 -18.29 5.21
CA LYS A 186 -20.81 -18.51 3.75
C LYS A 186 -19.58 -17.82 3.14
N PHE A 187 -18.37 -18.10 3.62
CA PHE A 187 -17.16 -17.53 3.03
C PHE A 187 -16.61 -18.50 1.97
N PRO A 188 -16.74 -18.20 0.66
CA PRO A 188 -16.54 -19.23 -0.35
C PRO A 188 -15.10 -19.34 -0.87
N LEU A 189 -14.17 -18.47 -0.46
CA LEU A 189 -12.86 -18.34 -1.13
C LEU A 189 -11.69 -18.62 -0.19
N ASN A 190 -10.94 -19.67 -0.47
CA ASN A 190 -9.71 -19.98 0.24
C ASN A 190 -8.53 -19.17 -0.35
N VAL A 191 -8.41 -17.91 0.05
CA VAL A 191 -7.42 -16.95 -0.50
C VAL A 191 -6.68 -16.14 0.57
N SER A 192 -6.59 -16.67 1.79
CA SER A 192 -5.92 -16.04 2.94
C SER A 192 -4.45 -15.71 2.65
N LEU A 193 -3.84 -14.88 3.49
CA LEU A 193 -2.39 -14.63 3.47
C LEU A 193 -1.59 -15.94 3.45
N GLY A 194 -1.99 -16.93 4.25
CA GLY A 194 -1.38 -18.26 4.26
C GLY A 194 -1.43 -18.95 2.88
N VAL A 195 -2.58 -18.89 2.20
CA VAL A 195 -2.73 -19.46 0.85
C VAL A 195 -1.88 -18.71 -0.18
N GLN A 196 -1.85 -17.38 -0.13
CA GLN A 196 -1.04 -16.60 -1.06
C GLN A 196 0.46 -16.89 -0.91
N LEU A 197 0.92 -17.12 0.33
CA LEU A 197 2.29 -17.59 0.60
C LEU A 197 2.54 -18.99 -0.01
N GLN A 198 1.57 -19.91 0.05
CA GLN A 198 1.70 -21.23 -0.59
C GLN A 198 1.79 -21.13 -2.12
N TRP A 199 1.04 -20.21 -2.74
CA TRP A 199 1.17 -19.95 -4.18
C TRP A 199 2.55 -19.40 -4.54
N PHE A 200 3.11 -18.53 -3.70
CA PHE A 200 4.49 -18.05 -3.88
C PHE A 200 5.51 -19.17 -3.75
N GLU A 201 5.42 -20.03 -2.72
CA GLU A 201 6.30 -21.20 -2.59
C GLU A 201 6.17 -22.15 -3.78
N SER A 202 4.98 -22.30 -4.35
CA SER A 202 4.76 -23.09 -5.56
C SER A 202 5.41 -22.46 -6.80
N LEU A 203 5.47 -21.13 -6.88
CA LEU A 203 6.14 -20.40 -7.97
C LEU A 203 7.67 -20.41 -7.85
N LYS A 204 8.19 -20.41 -6.61
CA LYS A 204 9.62 -20.23 -6.28
C LYS A 204 10.58 -21.10 -7.10
N PRO A 205 10.33 -22.41 -7.35
CA PRO A 205 11.22 -23.25 -8.16
C PRO A 205 11.41 -22.78 -9.62
N SER A 206 10.46 -22.00 -10.15
CA SER A 206 10.56 -21.42 -11.50
C SER A 206 11.47 -20.17 -11.55
N LEU A 207 11.73 -19.55 -10.39
CA LEU A 207 12.48 -18.30 -10.27
C LEU A 207 13.95 -18.56 -9.96
N CYS A 208 14.20 -19.53 -9.08
CA CYS A 208 15.53 -19.94 -8.62
C CYS A 208 15.50 -21.41 -8.17
N ARG A 209 16.64 -22.09 -8.26
CA ARG A 209 16.75 -23.54 -7.94
C ARG A 209 17.60 -23.84 -6.73
N THR A 210 18.64 -23.04 -6.49
CA THR A 210 19.58 -23.27 -5.37
C THR A 210 19.44 -22.18 -4.32
N THR A 211 19.76 -22.50 -3.06
CA THR A 211 19.78 -21.52 -1.96
C THR A 211 20.60 -20.27 -2.30
N LYS A 212 21.76 -20.43 -2.94
CA LYS A 212 22.61 -19.31 -3.37
C LYS A 212 21.92 -18.43 -4.41
N GLU A 213 21.29 -19.04 -5.41
CA GLU A 213 20.55 -18.35 -6.46
C GLU A 213 19.33 -17.62 -5.88
N CYS A 214 18.53 -18.28 -5.04
CA CYS A 214 17.37 -17.68 -4.39
C CYS A 214 17.76 -16.51 -3.50
N LYS A 215 18.84 -16.65 -2.71
CA LYS A 215 19.34 -15.55 -1.88
C LYS A 215 19.80 -14.35 -2.71
N ALA A 216 20.43 -14.58 -3.86
CA ALA A 216 20.85 -13.51 -4.77
C ALA A 216 19.64 -12.83 -5.43
N PHE A 217 18.68 -13.63 -5.92
CA PHE A 217 17.48 -13.15 -6.60
C PHE A 217 16.57 -12.38 -5.64
N PHE A 218 16.10 -13.02 -4.57
CA PHE A 218 15.22 -12.41 -3.58
C PHE A 218 15.91 -11.32 -2.74
N GLY A 219 17.23 -11.34 -2.64
CA GLY A 219 18.02 -10.28 -2.01
C GLY A 219 17.89 -8.91 -2.71
N ARG A 220 17.45 -8.92 -3.97
CA ARG A 220 17.18 -7.77 -4.84
C ARG A 220 15.69 -7.61 -5.19
N SER A 221 14.81 -8.37 -4.54
CA SER A 221 13.36 -8.25 -4.68
C SER A 221 12.76 -7.39 -3.57
N LEU A 222 11.69 -6.66 -3.91
CA LEU A 222 10.80 -6.04 -2.93
C LEU A 222 9.66 -7.01 -2.65
N PHE A 223 9.45 -7.34 -1.39
CA PHE A 223 8.25 -8.04 -0.95
C PHE A 223 7.27 -7.01 -0.39
N PHE A 224 6.14 -6.86 -1.06
CA PHE A 224 5.06 -5.98 -0.65
C PHE A 224 3.97 -6.83 -0.02
N VAL A 225 3.83 -6.75 1.30
CA VAL A 225 2.69 -7.32 2.02
C VAL A 225 1.71 -6.16 2.20
N GLY A 226 0.68 -6.15 1.35
CA GLY A 226 -0.36 -5.13 1.29
C GLY A 226 -1.30 -5.18 2.49
N GLU A 227 -2.47 -4.60 2.33
CA GLU A 227 -3.46 -4.57 3.40
C GLU A 227 -4.03 -5.97 3.63
N PHE A 228 -4.13 -6.31 4.91
CA PHE A 228 -4.83 -7.47 5.45
C PHE A 228 -5.43 -7.06 6.80
N GLY A 229 -6.57 -7.65 7.13
CA GLY A 229 -7.27 -7.41 8.39
C GLY A 229 -8.65 -6.81 8.20
N VAL A 230 -8.85 -5.88 7.26
CA VAL A 230 -10.18 -5.29 7.02
C VAL A 230 -11.20 -6.38 6.70
N ASN A 231 -10.86 -7.32 5.81
CA ASN A 231 -11.75 -8.42 5.45
C ASN A 231 -12.02 -9.35 6.65
N ASP A 232 -11.03 -9.62 7.52
CA ASP A 232 -11.21 -10.43 8.73
C ASP A 232 -12.28 -9.84 9.67
N TYR A 233 -12.27 -8.51 9.79
CA TYR A 233 -13.27 -7.79 10.58
C TYR A 233 -14.61 -7.70 9.87
N ASP A 234 -14.64 -7.34 8.60
CA ASP A 234 -15.87 -7.19 7.81
C ASP A 234 -16.71 -8.46 7.80
N PHE A 235 -16.07 -9.64 7.65
CA PHE A 235 -16.80 -10.91 7.74
C PHE A 235 -17.35 -11.20 9.12
N CYS A 236 -16.65 -10.78 10.18
CA CYS A 236 -17.16 -10.95 11.54
C CYS A 236 -18.29 -9.95 11.87
N PHE A 237 -18.23 -8.73 11.34
CA PHE A 237 -19.26 -7.70 11.56
C PHE A 237 -20.63 -8.08 10.97
N LEU A 238 -20.70 -9.09 10.10
CA LEU A 238 -21.96 -9.64 9.62
C LEU A 238 -22.82 -10.23 10.75
N THR A 239 -22.21 -10.71 11.84
CA THR A 239 -22.92 -11.41 12.92
C THR A 239 -22.51 -11.00 14.33
N LYS A 240 -21.42 -10.23 14.49
CA LYS A 240 -20.82 -9.88 15.79
C LYS A 240 -20.70 -8.38 15.98
N SER A 241 -20.79 -7.94 17.23
CA SER A 241 -20.49 -6.58 17.67
C SER A 241 -18.99 -6.30 17.70
N VAL A 242 -18.62 -5.02 17.78
CA VAL A 242 -17.21 -4.60 17.96
C VAL A 242 -16.59 -5.28 19.18
N GLN A 243 -17.29 -5.34 20.31
CA GLN A 243 -16.79 -5.91 21.55
C GLN A 243 -16.45 -7.40 21.40
N GLU A 244 -17.25 -8.13 20.62
CA GLU A 244 -17.03 -9.55 20.33
C GLU A 244 -15.88 -9.78 19.33
N ILE A 245 -15.55 -8.78 18.52
CA ILE A 245 -14.47 -8.84 17.51
C ILE A 245 -13.14 -8.33 18.06
N MET A 246 -13.13 -7.45 19.06
CA MET A 246 -11.90 -6.92 19.66
C MET A 246 -10.86 -8.00 20.03
N PRO A 247 -11.23 -9.17 20.58
CA PRO A 247 -10.28 -10.26 20.84
C PRO A 247 -9.60 -10.86 19.61
N LEU A 248 -10.11 -10.61 18.39
CA LEU A 248 -9.53 -11.07 17.11
C LEU A 248 -8.28 -10.29 16.70
N VAL A 249 -8.16 -9.04 17.17
CA VAL A 249 -7.10 -8.11 16.74
C VAL A 249 -5.69 -8.69 16.95
N PRO A 250 -5.34 -9.29 18.09
CA PRO A 250 -4.02 -9.90 18.29
C PRO A 250 -3.73 -11.04 17.31
N ASP A 251 -4.72 -11.83 16.92
CA ASP A 251 -4.53 -12.96 16.00
C ASP A 251 -4.25 -12.51 14.57
N VAL A 252 -4.96 -11.48 14.11
CA VAL A 252 -4.70 -10.83 12.80
C VAL A 252 -3.28 -10.25 12.78
N ILE A 253 -2.91 -9.46 13.80
CA ILE A 253 -1.57 -8.86 13.91
C ILE A 253 -0.49 -9.93 13.95
N ARG A 254 -0.69 -10.98 14.75
CA ARG A 254 0.25 -12.10 14.89
C ARG A 254 0.45 -12.80 13.56
N THR A 255 -0.63 -13.10 12.85
CA THR A 255 -0.58 -13.79 11.55
C THR A 255 0.19 -12.99 10.51
N ILE A 256 -0.10 -11.69 10.38
CA ILE A 256 0.62 -10.78 9.48
C ILE A 256 2.10 -10.68 9.88
N SER A 257 2.39 -10.55 11.17
CA SER A 257 3.77 -10.44 11.68
C SER A 257 4.58 -11.70 11.38
N THR A 258 4.00 -12.88 11.65
CA THR A 258 4.63 -14.17 11.34
C THR A 258 4.88 -14.33 9.84
N ALA A 259 3.92 -13.93 8.99
CA ALA A 259 4.07 -13.96 7.54
C ALA A 259 5.15 -13.01 7.00
N ILE A 260 5.55 -11.97 7.73
CA ILE A 260 6.64 -11.07 7.33
C ILE A 260 7.99 -11.57 7.87
N GLU A 261 8.00 -12.18 9.06
CA GLU A 261 9.23 -12.57 9.75
C GLU A 261 9.75 -13.95 9.35
N VAL A 262 8.88 -14.96 9.29
CA VAL A 262 9.25 -16.37 9.01
C VAL A 262 9.71 -16.55 7.56
N PRO A 263 8.96 -16.03 6.55
CA PRO A 263 9.38 -16.20 5.17
C PRO A 263 10.64 -15.41 4.84
N ARG A 264 10.98 -14.36 5.59
CA ARG A 264 12.28 -13.67 5.42
C ARG A 264 13.48 -14.58 5.66
N GLN A 265 13.34 -15.57 6.55
CA GLN A 265 14.38 -16.57 6.80
C GLN A 265 14.28 -17.71 5.78
N GLN A 266 13.08 -18.24 5.53
CA GLN A 266 12.83 -19.40 4.64
C GLN A 266 12.88 -19.09 3.13
N TRP A 267 12.65 -17.86 2.69
CA TRP A 267 12.85 -17.48 1.29
C TRP A 267 14.32 -17.42 0.93
N MET A 268 15.19 -17.23 1.93
CA MET A 268 16.64 -17.17 1.76
C MET A 268 17.36 -18.51 2.02
N SER A 269 16.66 -19.53 2.52
CA SER A 269 17.16 -20.88 2.76
C SER A 269 16.09 -21.91 2.41
N MET A 270 16.39 -22.87 1.52
CA MET A 270 15.53 -24.04 1.31
C MET A 270 15.23 -24.76 2.62
#